data_AF-A0A1E5GL61-F1
#
_entry.id   AF-A0A1E5GL61-F1
#
_cell.length_a   1.000
_cell.length_b   1.000
_cell.length_c   1.000
_cell.angle_alpha   90.00
_cell.angle_beta   90.00
_cell.angle_gamma   90.00
#
_symmetry.space_group_name_H-M   'P 1'
#
loop_
_entity.id
_entity.type
_entity.pdbx_description
1 polymer ?
#
loop_
_entity_poly.entity_id
_entity_poly.type
_entity_poly.pdbx_seq_one_letter_code
_entity_poly.pdbx_strand_id
1 'polypeptide(L)'
;MSGVFYPDRQLAVSADTNPDDVARPALDYYNAGSSIPYDSYIMTNGYVWISYIAGSGKRRYVAVGPDDGQIDTTWGRGFLIRNIFFKQGL
;
A
#
# COMPACT_ATOMS: atom_id res chain seq x y z
N MET A 1 -10.64 -1.97 -5.54
CA MET A 1 -11.11 -1.67 -4.17
C MET A 1 -10.65 -0.27 -3.83
N SER A 2 -11.54 0.57 -3.33
CA SER A 2 -11.21 1.90 -2.81
C SER A 2 -11.38 1.96 -1.30
N GLY A 3 -10.71 2.91 -0.66
CA GLY A 3 -10.76 3.08 0.79
C GLY A 3 -9.88 4.22 1.27
N VAL A 4 -9.73 4.30 2.59
CA VAL A 4 -8.77 5.20 3.24
C VAL A 4 -7.87 4.35 4.13
N PHE A 5 -6.57 4.41 3.87
CA PHE A 5 -5.56 3.77 4.70
C PHE A 5 -5.01 4.76 5.72
N TYR A 6 -4.74 4.27 6.93
CA TYR A 6 -4.15 5.04 8.03
C TYR A 6 -2.87 4.31 8.47
N PRO A 7 -1.68 4.79 8.08
CA PRO A 7 -0.44 4.10 8.36
C PRO A 7 -0.06 4.20 9.84
N ASP A 8 0.61 3.19 10.38
CA ASP A 8 1.15 3.19 11.75
C ASP A 8 2.59 3.76 11.82
N ARG A 9 3.21 3.96 10.65
CA ARG A 9 4.58 4.44 10.45
C ARG A 9 4.65 5.40 9.25
N GLN A 10 5.81 6.00 9.04
CA GLN A 10 6.03 6.79 7.82
C GLN A 10 6.14 5.87 6.60
N LEU A 11 5.41 6.18 5.52
CA LEU A 11 5.42 5.42 4.28
C LEU A 11 5.78 6.31 3.09
N ALA A 12 6.61 5.79 2.20
CA ALA A 12 7.04 6.49 0.99
C ALA A 12 5.98 6.44 -0.12
N VAL A 13 5.87 7.55 -0.86
CA VAL A 13 5.10 7.62 -2.10
C VAL A 13 6.04 7.34 -3.27
N SER A 14 5.74 6.31 -4.06
CA SER A 14 6.54 5.90 -5.22
C SER A 14 5.83 6.18 -6.56
N ALA A 15 6.64 6.30 -7.61
CA ALA A 15 6.19 6.39 -9.00
C ALA A 15 5.75 5.03 -9.59
N ASP A 16 6.25 3.94 -9.03
CA ASP A 16 6.00 2.56 -9.44
C ASP A 16 6.02 1.63 -8.23
N THR A 17 5.99 0.33 -8.47
CA THR A 17 5.92 -0.71 -7.44
C THR A 17 7.27 -1.43 -7.26
N ASN A 18 8.39 -0.87 -7.72
CA ASN A 18 9.70 -1.47 -7.56
C ASN A 18 10.46 -0.80 -6.39
N PRO A 19 10.56 -1.47 -5.22
CA PRO A 19 11.24 -0.90 -4.05
C PRO A 19 12.76 -0.77 -4.24
N ASP A 20 13.34 -1.53 -5.18
CA ASP A 20 14.79 -1.55 -5.45
C ASP A 20 15.20 -0.60 -6.58
N ASP A 21 14.26 0.17 -7.15
CA ASP A 21 14.57 1.15 -8.19
C ASP A 21 15.28 2.38 -7.59
N VAL A 22 16.59 2.26 -7.39
CA VAL A 22 17.45 3.34 -6.88
C VAL A 22 17.45 4.59 -7.77
N ALA A 23 17.02 4.48 -9.04
CA ALA A 23 16.88 5.64 -9.93
C ALA A 23 15.61 6.46 -9.63
N ARG A 24 14.69 5.93 -8.82
CA ARG A 24 13.41 6.56 -8.48
C ARG A 24 13.25 6.70 -6.96
N PRO A 25 13.78 7.80 -6.39
CA PRO A 25 13.59 8.06 -4.97
C PRO A 25 12.12 8.29 -4.63
N ALA A 26 11.80 8.16 -3.33
CA ALA A 26 10.51 8.54 -2.80
C ALA A 26 10.15 9.97 -3.23
N LEU A 27 8.93 10.14 -3.72
CA LEU A 27 8.43 11.41 -4.24
C LEU A 27 7.84 12.30 -3.14
N ASP A 28 7.34 11.66 -2.09
CA ASP A 28 6.73 12.26 -0.91
C ASP A 28 6.61 11.19 0.20
N TYR A 29 6.09 11.58 1.37
CA TYR A 29 5.86 10.69 2.49
C TYR A 29 4.51 10.95 3.15
N TYR A 30 3.83 9.88 3.56
CA TYR A 30 2.75 9.94 4.53
C TYR A 30 3.29 9.59 5.91
N ASN A 31 3.03 10.45 6.89
CA ASN A 31 3.37 10.17 8.28
C ASN A 31 2.34 9.25 8.94
N ALA A 32 2.72 8.60 10.03
CA ALA A 32 1.80 7.79 10.85
C ALA A 32 0.52 8.57 11.18
N GLY A 33 -0.63 7.90 11.08
CA GLY A 33 -1.97 8.46 11.31
C GLY A 33 -2.55 9.29 10.17
N SER A 34 -1.78 9.61 9.12
CA SER A 34 -2.29 10.35 7.95
C SER A 34 -3.37 9.55 7.21
N SER A 35 -4.35 10.22 6.61
CA SER A 35 -5.32 9.54 5.73
C SER A 35 -4.77 9.43 4.32
N ILE A 36 -4.70 8.22 3.77
CA ILE A 36 -4.33 7.96 2.38
C ILE A 36 -5.55 7.43 1.64
N PRO A 37 -6.32 8.27 0.92
CA PRO A 37 -7.37 7.79 0.05
C PRO A 37 -6.74 7.02 -1.12
N TYR A 38 -7.30 5.85 -1.43
CA TYR A 38 -6.86 5.01 -2.54
C TYR A 38 -8.04 4.45 -3.32
N ASP A 39 -7.82 4.16 -4.60
CA ASP A 39 -8.84 3.65 -5.52
C ASP A 39 -8.55 2.24 -6.05
N SER A 40 -7.32 1.77 -5.86
CA SER A 40 -6.87 0.44 -6.30
C SER A 40 -5.74 -0.09 -5.41
N TYR A 41 -5.50 -1.40 -5.50
CA TYR A 41 -4.35 -2.06 -4.90
C TYR A 41 -3.74 -3.07 -5.87
N ILE A 42 -2.46 -3.40 -5.65
CA ILE A 42 -1.73 -4.43 -6.38
C ILE A 42 -0.76 -5.15 -5.44
N MET A 43 -0.66 -6.46 -5.59
CA MET A 43 0.28 -7.32 -4.87
C MET A 43 1.39 -7.70 -5.85
N THR A 44 2.60 -7.18 -5.62
CA THR A 44 3.77 -7.42 -6.49
C THR A 44 5.06 -7.04 -5.77
N ASN A 45 6.17 -7.63 -6.20
CA ASN A 45 7.51 -7.33 -5.66
C ASN A 45 7.60 -7.52 -4.14
N GLY A 46 6.81 -8.44 -3.58
CA GLY A 46 6.79 -8.77 -2.15
C GLY A 46 5.96 -7.82 -1.28
N TYR A 47 5.23 -6.87 -1.87
CA TYR A 47 4.43 -5.90 -1.12
C TYR A 47 3.00 -5.80 -1.64
N VAL A 48 2.11 -5.47 -0.71
CA VAL A 48 0.80 -4.90 -1.00
C VAL A 48 0.98 -3.40 -1.21
N TRP A 49 0.59 -2.91 -2.39
CA TRP A 49 0.60 -1.50 -2.73
C TRP A 49 -0.84 -0.99 -2.82
N ILE A 50 -1.16 0.11 -2.14
CA ILE A 50 -2.32 0.92 -2.50
C ILE A 50 -1.94 1.95 -3.54
N SER A 51 -2.89 2.42 -4.34
CA SER A 51 -2.64 3.42 -5.36
C SER A 51 -3.76 4.44 -5.52
N TYR A 52 -3.38 5.65 -5.93
CA TYR A 52 -4.26 6.80 -6.12
C TYR A 52 -3.76 7.69 -7.26
N ILE A 53 -4.63 8.54 -7.80
CA ILE A 53 -4.23 9.63 -8.72
C ILE A 53 -3.88 10.86 -7.88
N ALA A 54 -2.61 11.30 -7.95
CA ALA A 54 -2.18 12.53 -7.29
C ALA A 54 -2.70 13.78 -8.00
N GLY A 55 -2.61 14.95 -7.35
CA GLY A 55 -2.99 16.24 -7.95
C GLY A 55 -2.26 16.56 -9.26
N SER A 56 -1.12 15.91 -9.53
CA SER A 56 -0.41 16.01 -10.81
C SER A 56 -1.01 15.15 -11.94
N GLY A 57 -2.12 14.43 -11.70
CA GLY A 57 -2.72 13.48 -12.65
C GLY A 57 -1.98 12.15 -12.82
N LYS A 58 -0.90 11.93 -12.06
CA LYS A 58 -0.10 10.69 -12.14
C LYS A 58 -0.55 9.68 -11.09
N ARG A 59 -0.54 8.40 -11.45
CA ARG A 59 -0.72 7.28 -10.51
C ARG A 59 0.46 7.22 -9.54
N ARG A 60 0.18 7.09 -8.25
CA ARG A 60 1.16 6.94 -7.17
C ARG A 60 0.88 5.67 -6.40
N TYR A 61 1.93 5.11 -5.81
CA TYR A 61 1.88 3.87 -5.07
C TYR A 61 2.46 4.06 -3.69
N VAL A 62 1.87 3.38 -2.70
CA VAL A 62 2.37 3.33 -1.33
C VAL A 62 2.35 1.88 -0.89
N ALA A 63 3.51 1.32 -0.54
CA ALA A 63 3.58 -0.01 0.05
C ALA A 63 2.99 0.05 1.47
N VAL A 64 2.00 -0.79 1.75
CA VAL A 64 1.26 -0.79 3.01
C VAL A 64 1.45 -2.06 3.81
N GLY A 65 2.24 -3.01 3.32
CA GLY A 65 2.51 -4.26 4.01
C GLY A 65 3.16 -5.29 3.09
N PRO A 66 3.59 -6.43 3.65
CA PRO A 66 4.08 -7.56 2.87
C PRO A 66 2.96 -8.21 2.05
N ASP A 67 3.30 -8.75 0.89
CA ASP A 67 2.44 -9.68 0.14
C ASP A 67 2.63 -11.11 0.68
N ASP A 68 2.14 -11.35 1.90
CA ASP A 68 2.28 -12.63 2.62
C ASP A 68 0.95 -13.41 2.76
N GLY A 69 -0.09 -12.96 2.07
CA GLY A 69 -1.43 -13.54 2.15
C GLY A 69 -2.16 -13.25 3.47
N GLN A 70 -1.59 -12.45 4.37
CA GLN A 70 -2.22 -12.02 5.62
C GLN A 70 -2.72 -10.58 5.47
N ILE A 71 -3.94 -10.33 5.95
CA ILE A 71 -4.59 -9.01 5.83
C ILE A 71 -4.34 -8.12 7.06
N ASP A 72 -3.79 -8.69 8.12
CA ASP A 72 -3.50 -8.06 9.41
C ASP A 72 -2.02 -7.71 9.60
N THR A 73 -1.17 -8.04 8.63
CA THR A 73 0.28 -7.71 8.62
C THR A 73 0.58 -6.37 7.96
N THR A 74 -0.45 -5.60 7.59
CA THR A 74 -0.27 -4.25 7.04
C THR A 74 0.30 -3.27 8.06
N TRP A 75 1.10 -2.31 7.60
CA TRP A 75 1.71 -1.22 8.35
C TRP A 75 0.73 -0.08 8.63
N GLY A 76 -0.44 -0.43 9.17
CA GLY A 76 -1.55 0.48 9.38
C GLY A 76 -2.90 -0.22 9.37
N ARG A 77 -3.96 0.56 9.18
CA ARG A 77 -5.35 0.09 9.16
C ARG A 77 -6.09 0.65 7.97
N GLY A 78 -7.24 0.06 7.63
CA GLY A 78 -8.09 0.52 6.53
C GLY A 78 -7.83 -0.16 5.19
N PHE A 79 -6.87 -1.10 5.15
CA PHE A 79 -6.71 -2.06 4.05
C PHE A 79 -7.44 -3.36 4.43
N LEU A 80 -8.71 -3.49 4.06
CA LEU A 80 -9.51 -4.69 4.33
C LEU A 80 -9.85 -5.37 3.02
N ILE A 81 -9.19 -6.49 2.71
CA ILE A 81 -9.65 -7.39 1.67
C ILE A 81 -10.79 -8.22 2.27
N ARG A 82 -12.04 -7.88 1.94
CA ARG A 82 -13.18 -8.77 2.21
C ARG A 82 -13.08 -9.97 1.28
N ASN A 83 -12.23 -10.94 1.63
CA ASN A 83 -12.37 -12.33 1.22
C ASN A 83 -11.86 -13.22 2.35
N ILE A 84 -12.85 -13.80 3.04
CA ILE A 84 -12.76 -14.98 3.88
C ILE A 84 -12.13 -16.11 3.04
N PHE A 85 -11.38 -17.04 3.67
CA PHE A 85 -10.63 -18.17 3.08
C PHE A 85 -9.29 -17.74 2.43
N PHE A 86 -8.13 -17.84 3.07
CA PHE A 86 -7.41 -19.08 3.39
C PHE A 86 -6.70 -18.98 4.75
N LYS A 87 -7.29 -19.60 5.78
CA LYS A 87 -6.53 -20.23 6.85
C LYS A 87 -7.24 -21.52 7.16
N GLN A 88 -6.82 -22.61 6.53
CA GLN A 88 -6.97 -24.00 6.98
C GLN A 88 -6.01 -24.85 6.15
N GLY A 89 -5.12 -25.56 6.84
CA GLY A 89 -4.21 -26.52 6.22
C GLY A 89 -2.83 -26.48 6.87
N LEU A 90 -2.61 -27.44 7.76
CA LEU A 90 -1.34 -27.97 8.26
C LEU A 90 -0.12 -27.79 7.34
#